data_AF-W4PCJ9-F1
#
_entry.id   AF-W4PCJ9-F1
#
_cell.length_a   1.000
_cell.length_b   1.000
_cell.length_c   1.000
_cell.angle_alpha   90.00
_cell.angle_beta   90.00
_cell.angle_gamma   90.00
#
_symmetry.space_group_name_H-M   'P 1'
#
loop_
_entity.id
_entity.type
_entity.pdbx_description
1 polymer ?
#
loop_
_entity_poly.entity_id
_entity_poly.type
_entity_poly.pdbx_seq_one_letter_code
_entity_poly.pdbx_strand_id
1 'polypeptide(L)'
;MLNNERLEFLGDAILDAIIGDIVYKHFEGKREGFLTNTRSKIVQRETLNKLAVQIGLDKLIKYSSRSSSHNSYMYGNAFEAFIGAIYLDRGYKHCKQFIEEQIIDRYIDLDKISRKEMNFKSKLIEWSQKNKMEVSFELIEQFVDQDGNPVFQTEIHIEGLSAGTGTGYSKKESQQNAAQMAIKKVRDTVFLSTVHEIKSQRTIAAESTAEAEKKEDIIGEEEKDNLSETDGFSYALTDSRQENAEMETREGSLLSEKEIPQTISVAEPSLQGEKAETDEAGVPQNSLSTNRQTAK
;
A
#
# COMPACT_ATOMS: atom_id res chain seq x y z
N MET A 1 -5.73 -26.63 14.21
CA MET A 1 -6.56 -26.17 13.06
C MET A 1 -5.60 -25.88 11.92
N LEU A 2 -5.93 -26.27 10.68
CA LEU A 2 -5.23 -25.72 9.53
C LEU A 2 -5.47 -24.21 9.49
N ASN A 3 -4.42 -23.43 9.17
CA ASN A 3 -4.56 -22.02 8.87
C ASN A 3 -4.86 -21.84 7.37
N ASN A 4 -5.44 -20.69 7.05
CA ASN A 4 -5.93 -20.34 5.72
C ASN A 4 -4.95 -19.41 4.97
N GLU A 5 -3.72 -19.25 5.46
CA GLU A 5 -2.69 -18.38 4.87
C GLU A 5 -2.35 -18.74 3.42
N ARG A 6 -2.34 -20.03 3.07
CA ARG A 6 -2.11 -20.46 1.66
C ARG A 6 -3.26 -20.05 0.73
N LEU A 7 -4.50 -20.06 1.25
CA LEU A 7 -5.66 -19.59 0.50
C LEU A 7 -5.67 -18.07 0.42
N GLU A 8 -5.29 -17.37 1.49
CA GLU A 8 -5.11 -15.91 1.51
C GLU A 8 -4.11 -15.49 0.43
N PHE A 9 -2.91 -16.09 0.41
CA PHE A 9 -1.89 -15.80 -0.60
C PHE A 9 -2.39 -15.97 -2.04
N LEU A 10 -3.08 -17.09 -2.32
CA LEU A 10 -3.63 -17.33 -3.66
C LEU A 10 -4.76 -16.35 -3.98
N GLY A 11 -5.65 -16.13 -3.02
CA GLY A 11 -6.81 -15.27 -3.15
C GLY A 11 -6.45 -13.82 -3.38
N ASP A 12 -5.42 -13.29 -2.71
CA ASP A 12 -4.88 -11.95 -2.91
C ASP A 12 -4.47 -11.75 -4.37
N ALA A 13 -3.64 -12.65 -4.92
CA ALA A 13 -3.20 -12.56 -6.32
C ALA A 13 -4.36 -12.63 -7.33
N ILE A 14 -5.34 -13.49 -7.08
CA ILE A 14 -6.53 -13.62 -7.94
C ILE A 14 -7.41 -12.39 -7.84
N LEU A 15 -7.63 -11.88 -6.63
CA LEU A 15 -8.41 -10.67 -6.38
C LEU A 15 -7.76 -9.47 -7.08
N ASP A 16 -6.45 -9.28 -6.93
CA ASP A 16 -5.71 -8.18 -7.55
C ASP A 16 -5.81 -8.20 -9.08
N ALA A 17 -5.72 -9.39 -9.68
CA ALA A 17 -5.88 -9.56 -11.12
C ALA A 17 -7.30 -9.18 -11.59
N ILE A 18 -8.33 -9.63 -10.87
CA ILE A 18 -9.73 -9.36 -11.20
C ILE A 18 -10.06 -7.88 -11.03
N ILE A 19 -9.70 -7.28 -9.89
CA ILE A 19 -9.92 -5.84 -9.67
C ILE A 19 -9.13 -5.02 -10.68
N GLY A 20 -7.92 -5.44 -11.04
CA GLY A 20 -7.14 -4.83 -12.11
C GLY A 20 -7.90 -4.80 -13.44
N ASP A 21 -8.48 -5.92 -13.86
CA ASP A 21 -9.28 -6.02 -15.09
C ASP A 21 -10.52 -5.11 -15.04
N ILE A 22 -11.25 -5.11 -13.92
CA ILE A 22 -12.45 -4.28 -13.73
C ILE A 22 -12.10 -2.80 -13.80
N VAL A 23 -11.08 -2.35 -13.06
CA VAL A 23 -10.66 -0.94 -13.01
C VAL A 23 -10.13 -0.48 -14.37
N TYR A 24 -9.36 -1.33 -15.07
CA TYR A 24 -8.84 -1.03 -16.40
C TYR A 24 -9.97 -0.78 -17.42
N LYS A 25 -11.00 -1.64 -17.41
CA LYS A 25 -12.16 -1.52 -18.32
C LYS A 25 -13.08 -0.37 -17.95
N HIS A 26 -13.31 -0.14 -16.66
CA HIS A 26 -14.23 0.90 -16.22
C HIS A 26 -13.68 2.31 -16.46
N PHE A 27 -12.38 2.51 -16.31
CA PHE A 27 -11.74 3.82 -16.42
C PHE A 27 -10.89 3.98 -17.69
N GLU A 28 -11.54 3.83 -18.85
CA GLU A 28 -10.87 3.98 -20.14
C GLU A 28 -10.12 5.32 -20.27
N GLY A 29 -8.90 5.26 -20.81
CA GLY A 29 -8.06 6.44 -21.04
C GLY A 29 -7.37 7.02 -19.79
N LYS A 30 -7.56 6.44 -18.59
CA LYS A 30 -6.77 6.84 -17.41
C LYS A 30 -5.37 6.23 -17.42
N ARG A 31 -4.42 6.95 -16.84
CA ARG A 31 -3.01 6.53 -16.75
C ARG A 31 -2.83 5.43 -15.69
N GLU A 32 -1.79 4.62 -15.85
CA GLU A 32 -1.43 3.51 -14.96
C GLU A 32 -1.48 3.89 -13.48
N GLY A 33 -0.84 4.99 -13.05
CA GLY A 33 -0.84 5.40 -11.65
C GLY A 33 -2.24 5.66 -11.05
N PHE A 34 -3.20 6.12 -11.85
CA PHE A 34 -4.60 6.26 -11.41
C PHE A 34 -5.27 4.89 -11.22
N LEU A 35 -5.01 3.97 -12.15
CA LEU A 35 -5.57 2.61 -12.11
C LEU A 35 -5.00 1.84 -10.91
N THR A 36 -3.67 1.86 -10.74
CA THR A 36 -2.97 1.25 -9.61
C THR A 36 -3.48 1.82 -8.28
N ASN A 37 -3.62 3.14 -8.18
CA ASN A 37 -4.16 3.78 -6.99
C ASN A 37 -5.62 3.38 -6.69
N THR A 38 -6.46 3.28 -7.73
CA THR A 38 -7.86 2.87 -7.59
C THR A 38 -7.99 1.41 -7.19
N ARG A 39 -7.21 0.50 -7.81
CA ARG A 39 -7.11 -0.91 -7.40
C ARG A 39 -6.72 -1.01 -5.93
N SER A 40 -5.65 -0.36 -5.51
CA SER A 40 -5.19 -0.39 -4.12
C SER A 40 -6.25 0.10 -3.11
N LYS A 41 -7.13 1.03 -3.50
CA LYS A 41 -8.25 1.48 -2.65
C LYS A 41 -9.35 0.44 -2.49
N ILE A 42 -9.53 -0.42 -3.48
CA ILE A 42 -10.53 -1.49 -3.46
C ILE A 42 -10.00 -2.67 -2.65
N VAL A 43 -8.75 -3.09 -2.89
CA VAL A 43 -8.15 -4.26 -2.24
C VAL A 43 -7.46 -3.95 -0.90
N GLN A 44 -7.45 -2.69 -0.44
CA GLN A 44 -6.88 -2.40 0.87
C GLN A 44 -7.67 -3.06 1.99
N ARG A 45 -6.94 -3.36 3.07
CA ARG A 45 -7.48 -3.99 4.28
C ARG A 45 -8.76 -3.35 4.80
N GLU A 46 -8.81 -2.03 4.90
CA GLU A 46 -9.98 -1.28 5.39
C GLU A 46 -11.25 -1.60 4.58
N THR A 47 -11.10 -1.68 3.26
CA THR A 47 -12.21 -1.96 2.33
C THR A 47 -12.59 -3.44 2.42
N LEU A 48 -11.62 -4.35 2.39
CA LEU A 48 -11.89 -5.80 2.45
C LEU A 48 -12.54 -6.24 3.77
N ASN A 49 -12.16 -5.65 4.90
CA ASN A 49 -12.83 -5.89 6.18
C ASN A 49 -14.31 -5.51 6.12
N LYS A 50 -14.62 -4.34 5.55
CA LYS A 50 -15.99 -3.85 5.41
C LYS A 50 -16.79 -4.80 4.52
N LEU A 51 -16.23 -5.21 3.40
CA LEU A 51 -16.86 -6.16 2.48
C LEU A 51 -17.12 -7.50 3.17
N ALA A 52 -16.14 -8.04 3.90
CA ALA A 52 -16.27 -9.29 4.65
C ALA A 52 -17.46 -9.26 5.64
N VAL A 53 -17.61 -8.16 6.39
CA VAL A 53 -18.76 -7.98 7.29
C VAL A 53 -20.07 -7.82 6.50
N GLN A 54 -20.06 -7.06 5.42
CA GLN A 54 -21.25 -6.84 4.58
C GLN A 54 -21.79 -8.11 3.94
N ILE A 55 -20.91 -9.05 3.56
CA ILE A 55 -21.31 -10.36 3.03
C ILE A 55 -21.57 -11.40 4.14
N GLY A 56 -21.42 -11.02 5.42
CA GLY A 56 -21.68 -11.87 6.58
C GLY A 56 -20.58 -12.89 6.90
N LEU A 57 -19.37 -12.71 6.37
CA LEU A 57 -18.24 -13.61 6.60
C LEU A 57 -17.77 -13.57 8.06
N ASP A 58 -17.94 -12.42 8.72
CA ASP A 58 -17.65 -12.22 10.14
C ASP A 58 -18.34 -13.25 11.06
N LYS A 59 -19.54 -13.70 10.67
CA LYS A 59 -20.34 -14.69 11.41
C LYS A 59 -19.87 -16.13 11.21
N LEU A 60 -19.03 -16.38 10.21
CA LEU A 60 -18.58 -17.71 9.81
C LEU A 60 -17.14 -18.00 10.22
N ILE A 61 -16.36 -16.97 10.53
CA ILE A 61 -14.95 -17.10 10.92
C ILE A 61 -14.86 -17.71 12.32
N LYS A 62 -14.05 -18.77 12.43
CA LYS A 62 -13.68 -19.40 13.69
C LYS A 62 -12.25 -19.02 14.03
N TYR A 63 -12.03 -18.41 15.19
CA TYR A 63 -10.71 -18.05 15.70
C TYR A 63 -10.53 -18.55 17.14
N SER A 64 -9.30 -18.86 17.55
CA SER A 64 -8.99 -19.17 18.96
C SER A 64 -8.80 -17.86 19.72
N SER A 65 -9.47 -17.72 20.88
CA SER A 65 -9.64 -16.44 21.59
C SER A 65 -8.39 -15.93 22.35
N ARG A 66 -7.17 -16.21 21.88
CA ARG A 66 -5.96 -16.02 22.68
C ARG A 66 -5.16 -14.75 22.38
N SER A 67 -5.69 -13.85 21.56
CA SER A 67 -5.09 -12.52 21.32
C SER A 67 -6.19 -11.49 21.15
N SER A 68 -6.42 -10.74 22.23
CA SER A 68 -7.42 -9.66 22.34
C SER A 68 -6.94 -8.32 21.80
N SER A 69 -5.87 -8.26 20.99
CA SER A 69 -5.45 -7.01 20.35
C SER A 69 -5.56 -7.11 18.83
N HIS A 70 -6.52 -6.34 18.30
CA HIS A 70 -6.72 -5.98 16.89
C HIS A 70 -7.20 -7.06 15.90
N ASN A 71 -8.51 -7.34 15.98
CA ASN A 71 -9.35 -7.92 14.91
C ASN A 71 -9.39 -7.13 13.57
N SER A 72 -8.61 -6.06 13.43
CA SER A 72 -8.60 -5.18 12.25
C SER A 72 -8.07 -5.88 10.99
N TYR A 73 -7.36 -7.00 11.10
CA TYR A 73 -6.72 -7.64 9.95
C TYR A 73 -7.40 -8.94 9.51
N MET A 74 -8.18 -9.54 10.41
CA MET A 74 -8.71 -10.90 10.27
C MET A 74 -9.76 -11.01 9.16
N TYR A 75 -10.67 -10.04 9.06
CA TYR A 75 -11.78 -10.10 8.12
C TYR A 75 -11.33 -9.97 6.66
N GLY A 76 -10.37 -9.09 6.39
CA GLY A 76 -9.75 -8.95 5.06
C GLY A 76 -9.01 -10.22 4.64
N ASN A 77 -8.21 -10.81 5.53
CA ASN A 77 -7.53 -12.08 5.26
C ASN A 77 -8.51 -13.22 5.00
N ALA A 78 -9.60 -13.28 5.78
CA ALA A 78 -10.64 -14.27 5.57
C ALA A 78 -11.35 -14.05 4.22
N PHE A 79 -11.54 -12.81 3.81
CA PHE A 79 -12.10 -12.47 2.50
C PHE A 79 -11.19 -12.95 1.37
N GLU A 80 -9.89 -12.64 1.42
CA GLU A 80 -8.90 -13.12 0.44
C GLU A 80 -8.87 -14.65 0.40
N ALA A 81 -8.82 -15.31 1.55
CA ALA A 81 -8.89 -16.77 1.61
C ALA A 81 -10.18 -17.35 1.02
N PHE A 82 -11.31 -16.66 1.20
CA PHE A 82 -12.58 -17.06 0.59
C PHE A 82 -12.55 -16.92 -0.94
N ILE A 83 -11.96 -15.85 -1.48
CA ILE A 83 -11.72 -15.70 -2.92
C ILE A 83 -10.81 -16.83 -3.44
N GLY A 84 -9.73 -17.16 -2.72
CA GLY A 84 -8.85 -18.28 -3.04
C GLY A 84 -9.60 -19.61 -3.09
N ALA A 85 -10.54 -19.83 -2.17
CA ALA A 85 -11.38 -21.03 -2.16
C ALA A 85 -12.35 -21.09 -3.35
N ILE A 86 -13.02 -19.98 -3.71
CA ILE A 86 -13.89 -19.91 -4.89
C ILE A 86 -13.08 -20.21 -6.16
N TYR A 87 -11.88 -19.63 -6.27
CA TYR A 87 -11.00 -19.86 -7.41
C TYR A 87 -10.62 -21.34 -7.55
N LEU A 88 -10.27 -22.02 -6.46
CA LEU A 88 -9.94 -23.45 -6.49
C LEU A 88 -11.15 -24.34 -6.79
N ASP A 89 -12.35 -23.97 -6.33
CA ASP A 89 -13.58 -24.75 -6.54
C ASP A 89 -14.17 -24.55 -7.95
N ARG A 90 -14.20 -23.31 -8.46
CA ARG A 90 -14.97 -22.93 -9.67
C ARG A 90 -14.14 -22.28 -10.78
N GLY A 91 -12.85 -22.05 -10.54
CA GLY A 91 -11.94 -21.43 -11.50
C GLY A 91 -12.10 -19.91 -11.62
N TYR A 92 -11.20 -19.30 -12.39
CA TYR A 92 -11.08 -17.86 -12.55
C TYR A 92 -12.37 -17.18 -13.04
N LYS A 93 -13.04 -17.75 -14.04
CA LYS A 93 -14.23 -17.13 -14.67
C LYS A 93 -15.38 -16.92 -13.68
N HIS A 94 -15.68 -17.93 -12.86
CA HIS A 94 -16.71 -17.83 -11.83
C HIS A 94 -16.28 -16.90 -10.69
N CYS A 95 -15.01 -16.97 -10.27
CA CYS A 95 -14.47 -16.06 -9.27
C CYS A 95 -14.61 -14.60 -9.69
N LYS A 96 -14.28 -14.31 -10.95
CA LYS A 96 -14.45 -12.99 -11.56
C LYS A 96 -15.90 -12.53 -11.55
N GLN A 97 -16.82 -13.36 -12.03
CA GLN A 97 -18.24 -13.04 -12.05
C GLN A 97 -18.80 -12.77 -10.64
N PHE A 98 -18.37 -13.58 -9.66
CA PHE A 98 -18.73 -13.36 -8.26
C PHE A 98 -18.25 -11.99 -7.77
N ILE A 99 -17.00 -11.62 -8.03
CA ILE A 99 -16.45 -10.32 -7.62
C ILE A 99 -17.20 -9.17 -8.32
N GLU A 100 -17.44 -9.24 -9.62
CA GLU A 100 -18.19 -8.20 -10.35
C GLU A 100 -19.61 -8.03 -9.79
N GLU A 101 -20.42 -9.10 -9.79
CA GLU A 101 -21.86 -9.00 -9.52
C GLU A 101 -22.23 -8.99 -8.03
N GLN A 102 -21.43 -9.66 -7.19
CA GLN A 102 -21.74 -9.82 -5.76
C GLN A 102 -21.00 -8.82 -4.90
N ILE A 103 -19.81 -8.37 -5.33
CA ILE A 103 -18.96 -7.49 -4.53
C ILE A 103 -18.98 -6.06 -5.08
N ILE A 104 -18.55 -5.86 -6.33
CA ILE A 104 -18.41 -4.52 -6.92
C ILE A 104 -19.78 -3.85 -7.07
N ASP A 105 -20.70 -4.47 -7.82
CA ASP A 105 -21.99 -3.86 -8.17
C ASP A 105 -22.87 -3.52 -6.95
N ARG A 106 -22.68 -4.22 -5.83
CA ARG A 106 -23.50 -4.05 -4.61
C ARG A 106 -22.91 -3.11 -3.58
N TYR A 107 -21.59 -3.15 -3.43
CA TYR A 107 -20.93 -2.56 -2.26
C TYR A 107 -19.90 -1.49 -2.62
N ILE A 108 -19.49 -1.39 -3.89
CA ILE A 108 -18.43 -0.49 -4.32
C ILE A 108 -18.88 0.43 -5.45
N ASP A 109 -18.97 1.72 -5.13
CA ASP A 109 -19.05 2.79 -6.12
C ASP A 109 -17.62 3.12 -6.60
N LEU A 110 -17.27 2.68 -7.81
CA LEU A 110 -15.95 2.86 -8.41
C LEU A 110 -15.59 4.34 -8.61
N ASP A 111 -16.54 5.16 -9.03
CA ASP A 111 -16.33 6.60 -9.22
C ASP A 111 -16.04 7.31 -7.90
N LYS A 112 -16.81 6.97 -6.86
CA LYS A 112 -16.60 7.53 -5.52
C LYS A 112 -15.30 7.06 -4.91
N ILE A 113 -14.95 5.78 -5.04
CA ILE A 113 -13.72 5.25 -4.44
C ILE A 113 -12.48 5.83 -5.13
N SER A 114 -12.49 5.97 -6.46
CA SER A 114 -11.36 6.55 -7.21
C SER A 114 -11.03 7.98 -6.76
N ARG A 115 -12.04 8.77 -6.38
CA ARG A 115 -11.90 10.14 -5.85
C ARG A 115 -11.45 10.22 -4.40
N LYS A 116 -11.54 9.14 -3.60
CA LYS A 116 -11.13 9.15 -2.18
C LYS A 116 -9.63 9.43 -2.09
N GLU A 117 -9.24 10.49 -1.39
CA GLU A 117 -7.82 10.72 -1.12
C GLU A 117 -7.35 9.84 0.04
N MET A 118 -6.30 9.06 -0.17
CA MET A 118 -5.76 8.17 0.85
C MET A 118 -4.24 8.24 0.97
N ASN A 119 -3.55 9.08 0.20
CA ASN A 119 -2.11 9.23 0.28
C ASN A 119 -1.68 10.69 0.50
N PHE A 120 -2.17 11.26 1.62
CA PHE A 120 -1.84 12.60 2.09
C PHE A 120 -0.35 12.79 2.31
N LYS A 121 0.40 11.77 2.78
CA LYS A 121 1.86 11.89 2.93
C LYS A 121 2.53 12.13 1.59
N SER A 122 2.27 11.28 0.58
CA SER A 122 2.86 11.46 -0.75
C SER A 122 2.44 12.79 -1.37
N LYS A 123 1.17 13.18 -1.24
CA LYS A 123 0.70 14.49 -1.75
C LYS A 123 1.39 15.67 -1.10
N LEU A 124 1.66 15.60 0.20
CA LEU A 124 2.36 16.67 0.90
C LEU A 124 3.81 16.78 0.41
N ILE A 125 4.48 15.65 0.19
CA ILE A 125 5.85 15.61 -0.35
C ILE A 125 5.87 16.16 -1.79
N GLU A 126 4.93 15.75 -2.64
CA GLU A 126 4.79 16.28 -4.01
C GLU A 126 4.54 17.80 -4.01
N TRP A 127 3.65 18.27 -3.15
CA TRP A 127 3.39 19.70 -2.97
C TRP A 127 4.66 20.43 -2.52
N SER A 128 5.38 19.87 -1.56
CA SER A 128 6.61 20.45 -1.02
C SER A 128 7.67 20.63 -2.11
N GLN A 129 7.93 19.56 -2.88
CA GLN A 129 8.89 19.55 -3.98
C GLN A 129 8.51 20.58 -5.06
N LYS A 130 7.21 20.62 -5.44
CA LYS A 130 6.71 21.59 -6.41
C LYS A 130 6.91 23.04 -5.96
N ASN A 131 6.73 23.32 -4.67
CA ASN A 131 6.85 24.66 -4.10
C ASN A 131 8.27 24.96 -3.59
N LYS A 132 9.21 24.02 -3.70
CA LYS A 132 10.56 24.11 -3.12
C LYS A 132 10.51 24.50 -1.64
N MET A 133 9.65 23.84 -0.88
CA MET A 133 9.52 24.02 0.56
C MET A 133 10.27 22.90 1.29
N GLU A 134 10.71 23.14 2.51
CA GLU A 134 11.22 22.10 3.40
C GLU A 134 10.07 21.51 4.24
N VAL A 135 10.02 20.18 4.35
CA VAL A 135 9.03 19.45 5.16
C VAL A 135 9.74 18.39 6.00
N SER A 136 9.54 18.41 7.32
CA SER A 136 9.98 17.36 8.25
C SER A 136 8.80 16.59 8.84
N PHE A 137 9.04 15.34 9.21
CA PHE A 137 8.09 14.49 9.92
C PHE A 137 8.76 14.02 11.20
N GLU A 138 8.22 14.43 12.34
CA GLU A 138 8.82 14.18 13.65
C GLU A 138 7.89 13.32 14.50
N LEU A 139 8.40 12.22 15.04
CA LEU A 139 7.66 11.40 15.99
C LEU A 139 7.79 12.07 17.37
N ILE A 140 6.73 12.75 17.80
CA ILE A 140 6.72 13.53 19.04
C ILE A 140 6.31 12.70 20.25
N GLU A 141 5.55 11.63 20.04
CA GLU A 141 5.13 10.75 21.14
C GLU A 141 4.94 9.30 20.68
N GLN A 142 5.20 8.37 21.59
CA GLN A 142 4.87 6.96 21.45
C GLN A 142 4.42 6.43 22.81
N PHE A 143 3.21 5.89 22.87
CA PHE A 143 2.62 5.36 24.11
C PHE A 143 1.73 4.15 23.81
N VAL A 144 1.06 3.64 24.84
CA VAL A 144 0.14 2.51 24.76
C VAL A 144 -1.24 2.98 25.21
N ASP A 145 -2.29 2.61 24.47
CA ASP A 145 -3.67 2.94 24.85
C ASP A 145 -4.20 2.05 26.00
N GLN A 146 -5.47 2.23 26.36
CA GLN A 146 -6.12 1.49 27.44
C GLN A 146 -6.23 -0.02 27.18
N ASP A 147 -6.19 -0.41 25.90
CA ASP A 147 -6.33 -1.80 25.44
C ASP A 147 -4.98 -2.48 25.20
N GLY A 148 -3.86 -1.80 25.52
CA GLY A 148 -2.52 -2.35 25.35
C GLY A 148 -1.96 -2.18 23.94
N ASN A 149 -2.57 -1.34 23.09
CA ASN A 149 -2.16 -1.16 21.71
C ASN A 149 -1.15 -0.01 21.56
N PRO A 150 -0.11 -0.16 20.73
CA PRO A 150 0.86 0.92 20.51
C PRO A 150 0.24 2.08 19.73
N VAL A 151 0.41 3.29 20.24
CA VAL A 151 -0.02 4.55 19.62
C VAL A 151 1.21 5.40 19.32
N PHE A 152 1.23 5.98 18.12
CA PHE A 152 2.27 6.85 17.63
C PHE A 152 1.67 8.22 17.31
N GLN A 153 2.36 9.29 17.71
CA GLN A 153 1.98 10.66 17.39
C GLN A 153 3.08 11.35 16.60
N THR A 154 2.74 11.83 15.41
CA THR A 154 3.64 12.53 14.50
C THR A 154 3.22 13.99 14.37
N GLU A 155 4.20 14.88 14.39
CA GLU A 155 4.06 16.27 13.98
C GLU A 155 4.79 16.50 12.65
N ILE A 156 4.25 17.39 11.84
CA ILE A 156 4.85 17.81 10.57
C ILE A 156 5.19 19.28 10.68
N HIS A 157 6.43 19.63 10.33
CA HIS A 157 6.84 21.01 10.17
C HIS A 157 7.02 21.35 8.68
N ILE A 158 6.61 22.55 8.29
CA ILE A 158 6.85 23.14 6.97
C ILE A 158 7.66 24.40 7.18
N GLU A 159 8.89 24.46 6.65
CA GLU A 159 9.84 25.56 6.90
C GLU A 159 9.97 25.85 8.42
N GLY A 160 10.05 24.79 9.23
CA GLY A 160 10.15 24.89 10.69
C GLY A 160 8.84 25.23 11.44
N LEU A 161 7.74 25.57 10.75
CA LEU A 161 6.45 25.83 11.38
C LEU A 161 5.59 24.57 11.48
N SER A 162 5.01 24.34 12.66
CA SER A 162 4.05 23.25 12.87
C SER A 162 2.88 23.35 11.90
N ALA A 163 2.75 22.36 11.04
CA ALA A 163 1.77 22.30 9.96
C ALA A 163 0.63 21.32 10.26
N GLY A 164 0.85 20.34 11.14
CA GLY A 164 -0.19 19.41 11.57
C GLY A 164 0.36 18.28 12.40
N THR A 165 -0.48 17.76 13.29
CA THR A 165 -0.19 16.57 14.10
C THR A 165 -1.06 15.40 13.67
N GLY A 166 -0.74 14.18 14.04
CA GLY A 166 -1.56 13.02 13.71
C GLY A 166 -1.19 11.82 14.56
N THR A 167 -2.22 11.12 15.04
CA THR A 167 -2.07 9.89 15.81
C THR A 167 -2.45 8.67 14.97
N GLY A 168 -1.87 7.52 15.27
CA GLY A 168 -2.20 6.26 14.62
C GLY A 168 -1.60 5.06 15.35
N TYR A 169 -2.08 3.86 15.04
CA TYR A 169 -1.60 2.61 15.62
C TYR A 169 -0.33 2.08 14.94
N SER A 170 0.17 2.81 13.95
CA SER A 170 1.49 2.61 13.34
C SER A 170 2.12 3.96 12.99
N LYS A 171 3.46 4.00 12.90
CA LYS A 171 4.20 5.19 12.43
C LYS A 171 3.73 5.66 11.05
N LYS A 172 3.35 4.72 10.18
CA LYS A 172 2.84 5.04 8.84
C LYS A 172 1.49 5.75 8.91
N GLU A 173 0.59 5.25 9.76
CA GLU A 173 -0.74 5.83 9.96
C GLU A 173 -0.67 7.21 10.64
N SER A 174 0.15 7.36 11.68
CA SER A 174 0.33 8.66 12.37
C SER A 174 0.83 9.74 11.41
N GLN A 175 1.84 9.42 10.59
CA GLN A 175 2.38 10.32 9.55
C GLN A 175 1.32 10.69 8.50
N GLN A 176 0.51 9.72 8.10
CA GLN A 176 -0.53 9.92 7.10
C GLN A 176 -1.64 10.87 7.61
N ASN A 177 -2.04 10.69 8.87
CA ASN A 177 -3.02 11.54 9.53
C ASN A 177 -2.47 12.96 9.75
N ALA A 178 -1.21 13.08 10.14
CA ALA A 178 -0.53 14.37 10.26
C ALA A 178 -0.47 15.09 8.91
N ALA A 179 -0.15 14.36 7.83
CA ALA A 179 -0.09 14.92 6.48
C ALA A 179 -1.47 15.37 5.99
N GLN A 180 -2.54 14.71 6.41
CA GLN A 180 -3.90 15.15 6.10
C GLN A 180 -4.20 16.52 6.71
N MET A 181 -3.81 16.75 7.97
CA MET A 181 -3.93 18.07 8.60
C MET A 181 -3.05 19.11 7.90
N ALA A 182 -1.78 18.79 7.65
CA ALA A 182 -0.85 19.68 6.99
C ALA A 182 -1.34 20.11 5.59
N ILE A 183 -1.88 19.19 4.77
CA ILE A 183 -2.47 19.52 3.47
C ILE A 183 -3.66 20.47 3.58
N LYS A 184 -4.47 20.36 4.64
CA LYS A 184 -5.56 21.31 4.87
C LYS A 184 -5.00 22.67 5.28
N LYS A 185 -3.96 22.69 6.10
CA LYS A 185 -3.33 23.91 6.61
C LYS A 185 -2.59 24.70 5.53
N VAL A 186 -1.92 24.05 4.58
CA VAL A 186 -1.28 24.75 3.43
C VAL A 186 -2.29 25.38 2.46
N ARG A 187 -3.58 25.08 2.59
CA ARG A 187 -4.65 25.77 1.85
C ARG A 187 -5.15 27.02 2.57
N ASP A 188 -4.79 27.21 3.84
CA ASP A 188 -5.05 28.43 4.58
C ASP A 188 -4.10 29.53 4.09
N THR A 189 -4.67 30.64 3.65
CA THR A 189 -3.92 31.79 3.10
C THR A 189 -3.00 32.43 4.13
N VAL A 190 -3.40 32.46 5.40
CA VAL A 190 -2.60 33.09 6.46
C VAL A 190 -1.36 32.24 6.72
N PHE A 191 -1.55 30.95 6.97
CA PHE A 191 -0.43 30.02 7.18
C PHE A 191 0.52 30.00 5.99
N LEU A 192 -0.01 29.94 4.77
CA LEU A 192 0.81 29.91 3.57
C LEU A 192 1.65 31.19 3.39
N SER A 193 1.09 32.37 3.70
CA SER A 193 1.84 33.63 3.64
C SER A 193 3.03 33.64 4.61
N THR A 194 2.84 33.19 5.85
CA THR A 194 3.91 33.10 6.85
C THR A 194 5.00 32.12 6.41
N VAL A 195 4.61 30.96 5.88
CA VAL A 195 5.58 29.97 5.35
C VAL A 195 6.40 30.57 4.19
N HIS A 196 5.78 31.33 3.29
CA HIS A 196 6.49 32.01 2.20
C HIS A 196 7.49 33.06 2.72
N GLU A 197 7.11 33.82 3.75
CA GLU A 197 7.99 34.81 4.37
C GLU A 197 9.23 34.13 4.99
N ILE A 198 9.04 33.04 5.74
CA ILE A 198 10.14 32.27 6.34
C ILE A 198 11.05 31.70 5.26
N LYS A 199 10.49 31.13 4.20
CA LYS A 199 11.29 30.64 3.07
C LYS A 199 12.11 31.75 2.42
N SER A 200 11.55 32.94 2.26
CA SER A 200 12.29 34.09 1.70
C SER A 200 13.47 34.45 2.58
N GLN A 201 13.28 34.49 3.90
CA GLN A 201 14.34 34.75 4.87
C GLN A 201 15.43 33.67 4.83
N ARG A 202 15.04 32.38 4.76
CA ARG A 202 15.98 31.26 4.62
C ARG A 202 16.80 31.34 3.33
N THR A 203 16.17 31.72 2.22
CA THR A 203 16.85 31.86 0.92
C THR A 203 17.87 33.00 0.96
N ILE A 204 17.49 34.16 1.51
CA ILE A 204 18.39 35.30 1.70
C ILE A 204 19.55 34.95 2.63
N ALA A 205 19.27 34.26 3.75
CA ALA A 205 20.30 33.82 4.68
C ALA A 205 21.29 32.85 4.03
N ALA A 206 20.81 31.89 3.25
CA ALA A 206 21.63 30.93 2.50
C ALA A 206 22.49 31.60 1.40
N GLU A 207 21.96 32.61 0.71
CA GLU A 207 22.71 33.39 -0.28
C GLU A 207 23.80 34.24 0.40
N SER A 208 23.51 34.85 1.55
CA SER A 208 24.49 35.65 2.31
C SER A 208 25.63 34.82 2.90
N THR A 209 25.36 33.58 3.31
CA THR A 209 26.39 32.64 3.81
C THR A 209 27.24 32.11 2.66
N ALA A 210 26.64 31.78 1.51
CA ALA A 210 27.39 31.37 0.32
C ALA A 210 28.28 32.48 -0.26
N GLU A 211 27.89 33.76 -0.13
CA GLU A 211 28.74 34.90 -0.50
C GLU A 211 29.87 35.17 0.51
N ALA A 212 29.66 34.86 1.80
CA ALA A 212 30.70 34.97 2.83
C ALA A 212 31.77 33.88 2.65
N GLU A 213 31.36 32.63 2.42
CA GLU A 213 32.27 31.50 2.16
C GLU A 213 33.10 31.72 0.88
N LYS A 214 32.51 32.28 -0.18
CA LYS A 214 33.27 32.67 -1.39
C LYS A 214 34.24 33.82 -1.17
N LYS A 215 34.00 34.72 -0.22
CA LYS A 215 34.94 35.80 0.12
C LYS A 215 36.09 35.29 0.99
N GLU A 216 35.85 34.30 1.85
CA GLU A 216 36.91 33.65 2.63
C GLU A 216 37.87 32.82 1.75
N ASP A 217 37.35 32.14 0.72
CA ASP A 217 38.20 31.43 -0.26
C ASP A 217 39.07 32.38 -1.12
N ILE A 218 38.64 33.63 -1.35
CA ILE A 218 39.43 34.65 -2.07
C ILE A 218 40.53 35.26 -1.18
N ILE A 219 40.31 35.34 0.14
CA ILE A 219 41.30 35.87 1.09
C ILE A 219 42.37 34.82 1.43
N GLY A 220 42.06 33.52 1.28
CA GLY A 220 42.99 32.41 1.55
C GLY A 220 44.10 32.20 0.52
N GLU A 221 44.04 32.83 -0.67
CA GLU A 221 45.06 32.67 -1.72
C GLU A 221 46.16 33.76 -1.69
N GLU A 222 46.02 34.85 -0.94
CA GLU A 222 47.02 35.95 -0.93
C GLU A 222 48.11 35.85 0.16
N GLU A 223 48.03 34.93 1.14
CA GLU A 223 49.00 34.83 2.26
C GLU A 223 49.92 33.61 2.24
N LYS A 224 50.08 32.91 1.10
CA LYS A 224 51.03 31.79 0.97
C LYS A 224 52.14 32.07 -0.04
N ASP A 225 52.88 33.15 0.16
CA ASP A 225 54.23 33.29 -0.38
C ASP A 225 55.09 34.10 0.59
N ASN A 226 55.55 33.44 1.67
CA ASN A 226 56.89 33.61 2.22
C ASN A 226 57.19 32.57 3.32
N LEU A 227 58.09 31.63 2.96
CA LEU A 227 59.14 30.91 3.71
C LEU A 227 59.21 31.09 5.25
N SER A 228 59.69 30.16 6.08
CA SER A 228 60.12 28.74 6.04
C SER A 228 60.73 28.45 7.44
N GLU A 229 60.73 27.17 7.85
CA GLU A 229 61.72 26.55 8.78
C GLU A 229 61.73 26.90 10.30
N THR A 230 61.28 25.97 11.16
CA THR A 230 62.11 25.03 11.97
C THR A 230 61.38 24.46 13.22
N ASP A 231 61.54 23.15 13.38
CA ASP A 231 61.47 22.22 14.53
C ASP A 231 60.99 22.65 15.94
N GLY A 232 60.21 21.73 16.59
CA GLY A 232 60.36 21.46 18.03
C GLY A 232 59.13 21.09 18.87
N PHE A 233 58.70 19.81 18.82
CA PHE A 233 58.18 18.94 19.90
C PHE A 233 57.43 19.48 21.15
N SER A 234 56.23 18.90 21.43
CA SER A 234 55.77 18.50 22.78
C SER A 234 54.56 17.54 22.73
N TYR A 235 54.56 16.53 23.62
CA TYR A 235 53.69 15.35 23.73
C TYR A 235 52.48 15.53 24.68
N ALA A 236 51.38 14.79 24.43
CA ALA A 236 50.65 13.90 25.39
C ALA A 236 49.40 13.29 24.68
N LEU A 237 49.29 11.97 24.40
CA LEU A 237 48.88 10.85 25.29
C LEU A 237 47.53 11.14 25.99
N THR A 238 46.44 10.37 25.90
CA THR A 238 46.15 8.92 25.67
C THR A 238 44.68 8.80 25.19
N ASP A 239 44.33 8.04 24.14
CA ASP A 239 44.11 6.57 24.06
C ASP A 239 42.93 6.04 24.89
N SER A 240 41.87 5.59 24.21
CA SER A 240 41.28 4.23 24.29
C SER A 240 39.95 4.18 23.50
N ARG A 241 39.89 3.55 22.31
CA ARG A 241 39.77 2.09 22.01
C ARG A 241 38.35 1.55 22.32
N GLN A 242 37.69 0.73 21.51
CA GLN A 242 38.06 -0.11 20.35
C GLN A 242 36.74 -0.51 19.64
N GLU A 243 36.65 -0.45 18.30
CA GLU A 243 36.90 -1.52 17.31
C GLU A 243 36.04 -2.79 17.46
N ASN A 244 35.31 -3.14 16.39
CA ASN A 244 35.78 -4.19 15.47
C ASN A 244 34.97 -4.23 14.17
N ALA A 245 35.70 -4.31 13.07
CA ALA A 245 35.26 -4.64 11.72
C ALA A 245 35.75 -6.05 11.38
N GLU A 246 35.00 -6.80 10.58
CA GLU A 246 35.55 -7.92 9.82
C GLU A 246 35.12 -7.81 8.35
N MET A 247 36.13 -7.94 7.49
CA MET A 247 36.10 -8.06 6.04
C MET A 247 35.84 -9.51 5.62
N GLU A 248 35.19 -9.73 4.48
CA GLU A 248 35.44 -10.92 3.66
C GLU A 248 35.60 -10.56 2.18
N THR A 249 36.67 -11.10 1.60
CA THR A 249 37.13 -10.96 0.21
C THR A 249 36.67 -12.12 -0.67
N ARG A 250 36.58 -11.81 -1.96
CA ARG A 250 36.28 -12.68 -3.11
C ARG A 250 37.27 -13.85 -3.31
N GLU A 251 36.77 -14.93 -3.89
CA GLU A 251 37.44 -15.74 -4.93
C GLU A 251 36.39 -16.31 -5.91
N GLY A 252 36.80 -16.61 -7.15
CA GLY A 252 35.90 -17.06 -8.21
C GLY A 252 36.48 -18.15 -9.12
N SER A 253 35.71 -18.45 -10.19
CA SER A 253 35.98 -19.31 -11.36
C SER A 253 35.65 -20.81 -11.18
N LEU A 254 35.20 -21.63 -12.15
CA LEU A 254 34.78 -21.51 -13.56
C LEU A 254 34.27 -22.93 -14.02
N LEU A 255 33.48 -23.00 -15.12
CA LEU A 255 33.16 -24.16 -16.01
C LEU A 255 32.08 -25.18 -15.54
N SER A 256 31.18 -25.73 -16.36
CA SER A 256 30.93 -25.73 -17.81
C SER A 256 29.50 -26.24 -18.16
N GLU A 257 28.99 -25.75 -19.29
CA GLU A 257 27.92 -26.16 -20.22
C GLU A 257 27.24 -27.55 -20.12
N LYS A 258 25.93 -27.62 -20.44
CA LYS A 258 25.38 -28.30 -21.64
C LYS A 258 23.84 -28.21 -21.81
N GLU A 259 23.47 -27.65 -22.97
CA GLU A 259 22.45 -28.04 -23.98
C GLU A 259 20.98 -28.38 -23.62
N ILE A 260 20.08 -27.74 -24.38
CA ILE A 260 18.66 -28.07 -24.65
C ILE A 260 18.62 -29.00 -25.90
N PRO A 261 17.58 -29.83 -26.11
CA PRO A 261 16.62 -29.47 -27.18
C PRO A 261 15.15 -29.87 -26.96
N GLN A 262 14.32 -29.32 -27.85
CA GLN A 262 12.85 -29.27 -27.94
C GLN A 262 12.14 -30.58 -28.39
N THR A 263 10.79 -30.54 -28.30
CA THR A 263 9.73 -31.34 -29.01
C THR A 263 9.50 -32.76 -28.47
N ILE A 264 8.30 -33.37 -28.36
CA ILE A 264 7.08 -33.53 -29.20
C ILE A 264 5.94 -33.96 -28.22
N SER A 265 4.65 -33.58 -28.31
CA SER A 265 3.61 -34.36 -29.03
C SER A 265 2.21 -33.79 -28.74
N VAL A 266 1.45 -33.64 -29.82
CA VAL A 266 0.02 -33.38 -29.88
C VAL A 266 -0.75 -34.66 -29.49
N ALA A 267 -1.89 -34.53 -28.81
CA ALA A 267 -2.91 -35.57 -28.74
C ALA A 267 -4.31 -34.93 -28.62
N GLU A 268 -5.09 -35.05 -29.70
CA GLU A 268 -6.54 -34.86 -29.72
C GLU A 268 -7.23 -35.96 -28.91
N PRO A 269 -8.39 -35.70 -28.29
CA PRO A 269 -9.40 -36.72 -28.07
C PRO A 269 -10.43 -36.68 -29.19
N SER A 270 -10.55 -37.84 -29.83
CA SER A 270 -11.50 -38.21 -30.86
C SER A 270 -12.96 -38.15 -30.39
N LEU A 271 -13.82 -37.68 -31.30
CA LEU A 271 -15.27 -37.82 -31.28
C LEU A 271 -15.71 -39.26 -31.53
N GLN A 272 -16.48 -39.83 -30.60
CA GLN A 272 -17.55 -40.81 -30.82
C GLN A 272 -18.63 -40.44 -29.78
N GLY A 273 -19.90 -40.14 -30.07
CA GLY A 273 -20.71 -40.49 -31.23
C GLY A 273 -21.63 -41.66 -30.87
N GLU A 274 -22.58 -41.49 -29.95
CA GLU A 274 -23.65 -42.48 -29.76
C GLU A 274 -25.04 -41.81 -29.58
N LYS A 275 -25.73 -41.82 -30.72
CA LYS A 275 -27.16 -41.93 -31.04
C LYS A 275 -28.21 -41.60 -29.97
N ALA A 276 -29.04 -40.64 -30.35
CA ALA A 276 -30.45 -40.58 -30.00
C ALA A 276 -31.23 -41.71 -30.71
N GLU A 277 -32.18 -42.31 -29.99
CA GLU A 277 -33.30 -43.04 -30.58
C GLU A 277 -34.57 -42.70 -29.78
N THR A 278 -35.63 -42.48 -30.53
CA THR A 278 -36.94 -41.94 -30.19
C THR A 278 -37.91 -43.03 -29.73
N ASP A 279 -39.12 -42.58 -29.43
CA ASP A 279 -40.40 -43.32 -29.37
C ASP A 279 -40.91 -43.53 -27.94
N GLU A 280 -42.18 -43.34 -27.60
CA GLU A 280 -43.34 -42.69 -28.21
C GLU A 280 -44.41 -42.63 -27.09
N ALA A 281 -45.38 -41.73 -27.25
CA ALA A 281 -46.79 -41.84 -26.87
C ALA A 281 -47.21 -42.19 -25.41
N GLY A 282 -48.02 -41.30 -24.81
CA GLY A 282 -48.91 -41.70 -23.71
C GLY A 282 -49.54 -40.56 -22.90
N VAL A 283 -50.39 -39.74 -23.52
CA VAL A 283 -51.41 -38.95 -22.79
C VAL A 283 -52.75 -39.69 -22.94
N PRO A 284 -53.53 -39.83 -21.86
CA PRO A 284 -54.82 -39.12 -21.87
C PRO A 284 -55.16 -38.43 -20.54
N GLN A 285 -55.94 -37.36 -20.69
CA GLN A 285 -56.59 -36.57 -19.65
C GLN A 285 -57.73 -37.31 -18.95
N ASN A 286 -57.98 -36.94 -17.70
CA ASN A 286 -59.27 -36.55 -17.09
C ASN A 286 -59.12 -36.67 -15.56
N SER A 287 -59.77 -35.93 -14.67
CA SER A 287 -60.66 -34.76 -14.64
C SER A 287 -61.15 -34.70 -13.19
N LEU A 288 -61.64 -33.53 -12.73
CA LEU A 288 -62.43 -33.34 -11.49
C LEU A 288 -61.59 -33.35 -10.19
N SER A 289 -61.76 -32.46 -9.21
CA SER A 289 -62.78 -31.42 -8.97
C SER A 289 -62.44 -30.65 -7.69
N THR A 290 -62.69 -29.34 -7.70
CA THR A 290 -63.24 -28.49 -6.61
C THR A 290 -62.71 -28.61 -5.17
N ASN A 291 -62.19 -27.51 -4.61
CA ASN A 291 -62.91 -26.61 -3.69
C ASN A 291 -62.02 -25.43 -3.24
N ARG A 292 -62.44 -24.18 -3.52
CA ARG A 292 -62.94 -23.15 -2.57
C ARG A 292 -62.00 -22.88 -1.37
N GLN A 293 -61.31 -21.74 -1.35
CA GLN A 293 -61.75 -20.45 -0.74
C GLN A 293 -62.16 -20.55 0.73
N THR A 294 -61.39 -19.92 1.62
CA THR A 294 -61.72 -18.73 2.48
C THR A 294 -60.63 -18.61 3.55
N ALA A 295 -59.83 -17.53 3.57
CA ALA A 295 -60.08 -16.26 4.28
C ALA A 295 -59.92 -16.34 5.81
N LYS A 296 -58.72 -16.02 6.32
CA LYS A 296 -58.42 -14.92 7.26
C LYS A 296 -56.93 -14.90 7.57
#